data_AF-A0A661E163-F1
#
_entry.id   AF-A0A661E163-F1
#
_cell.length_a   1.000
_cell.length_b   1.000
_cell.length_c   1.000
_cell.angle_alpha   90.00
_cell.angle_beta   90.00
_cell.angle_gamma   90.00
#
_symmetry.space_group_name_H-M   'P 1'
#
loop_
_entity.id
_entity.type
_entity.pdbx_description
1 polymer ?
#
loop_
_entity_poly.entity_id
_entity_poly.type
_entity_poly.pdbx_seq_one_letter_code
_entity_poly.pdbx_strand_id
1 'polypeptide(L)'
;MLLILVLLAATQSRASASETRPSVVVQLARELHESPLPMRSDFAWLALTQMAEFYAEEAARARRELGHTSRAGDASQWAASVDDYARKIQSLADSITTATPIIITVGIDNSVHVYVDGQPVILTGAISGQQSVYEQRVVERFCILYICEDLLPELEYSEREQSAALTQTDATRAYWSFSQYAGPVCMTHDGLEFQFQQATDLGEKREACTRVVAELSELAMAIAREQQQGMRVDWNVLKVLPAAADEPQRVILATRIEIQLPLPMLAENPGLLKMVRPWLKARVRGEAYSLVVLNAGRLMGLGDRPDSSAVIQRYPAFNNDRE
;
A
#
# COMPACT_ATOMS: atom_id res chain seq x y z
N MET A 1 -78.85 -24.14 -2.87
CA MET A 1 -77.89 -24.79 -1.96
C MET A 1 -76.62 -25.06 -2.77
N LEU A 2 -75.68 -24.13 -3.00
CA LEU A 2 -74.85 -23.30 -2.10
C LEU A 2 -74.00 -24.13 -1.14
N LEU A 3 -72.76 -24.43 -1.52
CA LEU A 3 -71.53 -23.94 -0.87
C LEU A 3 -70.28 -24.56 -1.55
N ILE A 4 -69.50 -23.73 -2.27
CA ILE A 4 -68.10 -24.01 -2.60
C ILE A 4 -67.28 -23.05 -1.75
N LEU A 5 -66.59 -23.58 -0.74
CA LEU A 5 -65.59 -22.86 0.04
C LEU A 5 -64.31 -22.77 -0.80
N VAL A 6 -63.97 -21.57 -1.25
CA VAL A 6 -62.62 -21.23 -1.71
C VAL A 6 -61.84 -20.77 -0.47
N LEU A 7 -60.95 -21.64 0.01
CA LEU A 7 -59.93 -21.29 1.01
C LEU A 7 -58.87 -20.43 0.31
N LEU A 8 -58.91 -19.11 0.55
CA LEU A 8 -57.76 -18.23 0.31
C LEU A 8 -56.68 -18.58 1.34
N ALA A 9 -55.67 -19.31 0.91
CA ALA A 9 -54.39 -19.34 1.60
C ALA A 9 -53.74 -17.97 1.44
N ALA A 10 -53.81 -17.13 2.48
CA ALA A 10 -53.01 -15.93 2.56
C ALA A 10 -51.53 -16.35 2.67
N THR A 11 -50.83 -16.36 1.55
CA THR A 11 -49.37 -16.39 1.51
C THR A 11 -48.86 -15.09 2.12
N GLN A 12 -48.59 -15.12 3.43
CA GLN A 12 -47.76 -14.10 4.06
C GLN A 12 -46.37 -14.19 3.42
N SER A 13 -46.15 -13.37 2.41
CA SER A 13 -44.82 -13.07 1.92
C SER A 13 -44.10 -12.36 3.07
N ARG A 14 -43.39 -13.12 3.92
CA ARG A 14 -42.33 -12.56 4.73
C ARG A 14 -41.29 -12.05 3.74
N ALA A 15 -41.37 -10.76 3.40
CA ALA A 15 -40.22 -10.03 2.93
C ALA A 15 -39.16 -10.21 4.02
N SER A 16 -38.23 -11.13 3.78
CA SER A 16 -37.00 -11.21 4.54
C SER A 16 -36.32 -9.86 4.36
N ALA A 17 -36.41 -9.01 5.38
CA ALA A 17 -35.46 -7.94 5.57
C ALA A 17 -34.09 -8.63 5.66
N SER A 18 -33.41 -8.68 4.52
CA SER A 18 -32.00 -9.06 4.45
C SER A 18 -31.27 -8.05 5.32
N GLU A 19 -30.90 -8.43 6.54
CA GLU A 19 -29.84 -7.76 7.29
C GLU A 19 -28.61 -7.79 6.38
N THR A 20 -28.45 -6.71 5.61
CA THR A 20 -27.35 -6.57 4.68
C THR A 20 -26.12 -6.37 5.54
N ARG A 21 -25.32 -7.42 5.67
CA ARG A 21 -24.08 -7.35 6.44
C ARG A 21 -23.27 -6.15 5.93
N PRO A 22 -22.77 -5.28 6.82
CA PRO A 22 -21.95 -4.16 6.42
C PRO A 22 -20.73 -4.66 5.65
N SER A 23 -20.36 -3.96 4.57
CA SER A 23 -19.19 -4.33 3.78
C SER A 23 -17.90 -4.16 4.59
N VAL A 24 -16.81 -4.79 4.13
CA VAL A 24 -15.54 -4.79 4.87
C VAL A 24 -15.00 -3.37 5.06
N VAL A 25 -15.20 -2.46 4.10
CA VAL A 25 -14.81 -1.06 4.26
C VAL A 25 -15.61 -0.35 5.35
N VAL A 26 -16.89 -0.72 5.54
CA VAL A 26 -17.75 -0.16 6.59
C VAL A 26 -17.28 -0.65 7.95
N GLN A 27 -16.89 -1.92 8.06
CA GLN A 27 -16.33 -2.48 9.29
C GLN A 27 -15.01 -1.78 9.63
N LEU A 28 -14.10 -1.67 8.66
CA LEU A 28 -12.82 -0.99 8.82
C LEU A 28 -13.00 0.48 9.23
N ALA A 29 -13.92 1.20 8.59
CA ALA A 29 -14.19 2.61 8.92
C ALA A 29 -14.72 2.81 10.35
N ARG A 30 -15.38 1.82 10.95
CA ARG A 30 -15.83 1.87 12.35
C ARG A 30 -14.64 1.84 13.31
N GLU A 31 -13.68 0.96 13.08
CA GLU A 31 -12.47 0.87 13.91
C GLU A 31 -11.57 2.11 13.75
N LEU A 32 -11.50 2.62 12.53
CA LEU A 32 -10.67 3.78 12.23
C LEU A 32 -11.17 5.08 12.87
N HIS A 33 -12.43 5.17 13.32
CA HIS A 33 -12.96 6.36 13.98
C HIS A 33 -12.07 6.79 15.17
N GLU A 34 -11.68 5.83 16.00
CA GLU A 34 -10.89 6.03 17.24
C GLU A 34 -9.39 5.81 17.04
N SER A 35 -8.96 5.49 15.82
CA SER A 35 -7.56 5.20 15.53
C SER A 35 -6.67 6.46 15.51
N PRO A 36 -5.34 6.31 15.72
CA PRO A 36 -4.41 7.43 15.63
C PRO A 36 -4.51 8.18 14.31
N LEU A 37 -4.28 9.50 14.35
CA LEU A 37 -4.38 10.37 13.18
C LEU A 37 -3.61 9.85 11.94
N PRO A 38 -2.36 9.35 12.04
CA PRO A 38 -1.65 8.82 10.87
C PRO A 38 -2.42 7.70 10.16
N MET A 39 -3.02 6.78 10.90
CA MET A 39 -3.80 5.67 10.35
C MET A 39 -5.08 6.14 9.66
N ARG A 40 -5.76 7.14 10.23
CA ARG A 40 -6.93 7.77 9.60
C ARG A 40 -6.55 8.54 8.35
N SER A 41 -5.42 9.25 8.36
CA SER A 41 -4.88 9.97 7.21
C SER A 41 -4.54 9.03 6.05
N ASP A 42 -3.91 7.90 6.33
CA ASP A 42 -3.57 6.92 5.30
C ASP A 42 -4.82 6.28 4.70
N PHE A 43 -5.81 5.92 5.53
CA PHE A 43 -7.10 5.44 5.04
C PHE A 43 -7.80 6.47 4.15
N ALA A 44 -7.90 7.72 4.62
CA ALA A 44 -8.54 8.80 3.86
C ALA A 44 -7.83 9.04 2.53
N TRP A 45 -6.50 9.11 2.54
CA TRP A 45 -5.70 9.29 1.33
C TRP A 45 -5.89 8.13 0.35
N LEU A 46 -5.83 6.88 0.82
CA LEU A 46 -6.05 5.68 0.00
C LEU A 46 -7.45 5.66 -0.61
N ALA A 47 -8.48 5.86 0.20
CA ALA A 47 -9.87 5.78 -0.22
C ALA A 47 -10.24 6.87 -1.24
N LEU A 48 -9.75 8.09 -1.05
CA LEU A 48 -9.98 9.21 -1.98
C LEU A 48 -9.19 9.04 -3.28
N THR A 49 -7.93 8.61 -3.20
CA THR A 49 -7.11 8.34 -4.40
C THR A 49 -7.74 7.23 -5.24
N GLN A 50 -8.17 6.13 -4.62
CA GLN A 50 -8.91 5.07 -5.32
C GLN A 50 -10.22 5.59 -5.94
N MET A 51 -10.96 6.43 -5.21
CA MET A 51 -12.21 6.97 -5.75
C MET A 51 -11.96 7.85 -6.98
N ALA A 52 -10.93 8.71 -6.94
CA ALA A 52 -10.54 9.53 -8.08
C ALA A 52 -10.15 8.67 -9.30
N GLU A 53 -9.40 7.59 -9.09
CA GLU A 53 -9.04 6.64 -10.16
C GLU A 53 -10.28 6.05 -10.84
N PHE A 54 -11.25 5.54 -10.08
CA PHE A 54 -12.47 4.95 -10.64
C PHE A 54 -13.28 5.96 -11.47
N TYR A 55 -13.43 7.20 -11.00
CA TYR A 55 -14.14 8.23 -11.77
C TYR A 55 -13.39 8.66 -13.02
N ALA A 56 -12.05 8.76 -12.96
CA ALA A 56 -11.24 9.08 -14.12
C ALA A 56 -11.33 7.98 -15.20
N GLU A 57 -11.29 6.71 -14.80
CA GLU A 57 -11.46 5.57 -15.70
C GLU A 57 -12.85 5.55 -16.34
N GLU A 58 -13.89 5.88 -15.58
CA GLU A 58 -15.26 5.95 -16.06
C GLU A 58 -15.47 7.08 -17.07
N ALA A 59 -14.94 8.28 -16.78
CA ALA A 59 -14.94 9.39 -17.72
C ALA A 59 -14.18 9.02 -19.02
N ALA A 60 -13.04 8.35 -18.91
CA ALA A 60 -12.26 7.90 -20.06
C ALA A 60 -13.00 6.84 -20.88
N ARG A 61 -13.72 5.91 -20.24
CA ARG A 61 -14.56 4.90 -20.90
C ARG A 61 -15.69 5.56 -21.69
N ALA A 62 -16.44 6.46 -21.06
CA ALA A 62 -17.51 7.17 -21.73
C ALA A 62 -17.00 7.96 -22.93
N ARG A 63 -15.84 8.64 -22.84
CA ARG A 63 -15.21 9.33 -23.98
C ARG A 63 -14.92 8.41 -25.16
N ARG A 64 -14.49 7.17 -24.92
CA ARG A 64 -14.21 6.19 -25.99
C ARG A 64 -15.49 5.67 -26.64
N GLU A 65 -16.58 5.55 -25.89
CA GLU A 65 -17.87 5.05 -26.38
C GLU A 65 -18.65 6.09 -27.22
N LEU A 66 -18.28 7.37 -27.13
CA LEU A 66 -18.85 8.47 -27.93
C LEU A 66 -18.72 8.29 -29.45
N GLY A 67 -17.77 7.46 -29.92
CA GLY A 67 -17.58 7.17 -31.34
C GLY A 67 -18.74 6.38 -31.99
N HIS A 68 -19.71 5.90 -31.21
CA HIS A 68 -20.73 4.95 -31.67
C HIS A 68 -22.20 5.39 -31.47
N THR A 69 -22.50 6.59 -30.97
CA THR A 69 -23.89 7.00 -30.65
C THR A 69 -24.25 8.43 -31.04
N SER A 70 -25.53 8.66 -31.38
CA SER A 70 -26.11 9.94 -31.81
C SER A 70 -26.40 10.94 -30.67
N ARG A 71 -26.03 10.63 -29.42
CA ARG A 71 -26.08 11.51 -28.23
C ARG A 71 -24.69 11.96 -27.76
N ALA A 72 -23.77 12.19 -28.69
CA ALA A 72 -22.36 12.44 -28.38
C ALA A 72 -22.11 13.72 -27.54
N GLY A 73 -22.96 14.74 -27.66
CA GLY A 73 -22.82 16.01 -26.91
C GLY A 73 -23.03 15.85 -25.40
N ASP A 74 -24.17 15.26 -25.00
CA ASP A 74 -24.55 15.09 -23.60
C ASP A 74 -23.58 14.17 -22.84
N ALA A 75 -23.13 13.09 -23.50
CA ALA A 75 -22.18 12.15 -22.92
C ALA A 75 -20.75 12.72 -22.82
N SER A 76 -20.36 13.63 -23.73
CA SER A 76 -19.09 14.37 -23.61
C SER A 76 -19.10 15.33 -22.43
N GLN A 77 -20.19 16.06 -22.25
CA GLN A 77 -20.37 16.98 -21.12
C GLN A 77 -20.40 16.23 -19.79
N TRP A 78 -21.10 15.09 -19.73
CA TRP A 78 -21.10 14.22 -18.55
C TRP A 78 -19.69 13.72 -18.23
N ALA A 79 -18.96 13.20 -19.21
CA ALA A 79 -17.59 12.72 -18.99
C ALA A 79 -16.64 13.82 -18.52
N ALA A 80 -16.78 15.05 -19.02
CA ALA A 80 -16.02 16.20 -18.52
C ALA A 80 -16.34 16.50 -17.04
N SER A 81 -17.61 16.48 -16.66
CA SER A 81 -18.03 16.70 -15.27
C SER A 81 -17.54 15.61 -14.32
N VAL A 82 -17.53 14.35 -14.74
CA VAL A 82 -17.01 13.24 -13.93
C VAL A 82 -15.49 13.36 -13.73
N ASP A 83 -14.78 13.77 -14.77
CA ASP A 83 -13.33 13.98 -14.75
C ASP A 83 -12.93 15.20 -13.89
N ASP A 84 -13.72 16.27 -13.90
CA ASP A 84 -13.57 17.39 -12.97
C ASP A 84 -13.77 16.95 -11.52
N TYR A 85 -14.77 16.10 -11.26
CA TYR A 85 -14.99 15.54 -9.94
C TYR A 85 -13.83 14.65 -9.49
N ALA A 86 -13.33 13.78 -10.37
CA ALA A 86 -12.15 12.96 -10.11
C ALA A 86 -10.94 13.81 -9.71
N ARG A 87 -10.65 14.88 -10.47
CA ARG A 87 -9.58 15.84 -10.13
C ARG A 87 -9.79 16.51 -8.78
N LYS A 88 -11.04 16.88 -8.45
CA LYS A 88 -11.37 17.49 -7.16
C LYS A 88 -11.09 16.53 -6.01
N ILE A 89 -11.49 15.27 -6.13
CA ILE A 89 -11.23 14.24 -5.12
C ILE A 89 -9.73 13.96 -4.99
N GLN A 90 -8.99 13.88 -6.11
CA GLN A 90 -7.54 13.72 -6.08
C GLN A 90 -6.85 14.90 -5.40
N SER A 91 -7.23 16.13 -5.74
CA SER A 91 -6.68 17.33 -5.10
C SER A 91 -6.96 17.37 -3.59
N LEU A 92 -8.10 16.82 -3.15
CA LEU A 92 -8.40 16.68 -1.73
C LEU A 92 -7.50 15.65 -1.07
N ALA A 93 -7.26 14.50 -1.71
CA ALA A 93 -6.31 13.51 -1.24
C ALA A 93 -4.88 14.10 -1.15
N ASP A 94 -4.41 14.81 -2.17
CA ASP A 94 -3.08 15.41 -2.24
C ASP A 94 -2.87 16.52 -1.18
N SER A 95 -3.95 17.09 -0.65
CA SER A 95 -3.91 18.09 0.43
C SER A 95 -3.71 17.47 1.82
N ILE A 96 -3.80 16.15 1.95
CA ILE A 96 -3.61 15.45 3.22
C ILE A 96 -2.12 15.48 3.59
N THR A 97 -1.85 16.08 4.73
CA THR A 97 -0.53 16.15 5.36
C THR A 97 -0.58 15.48 6.73
N THR A 98 0.57 15.36 7.40
CA THR A 98 0.65 14.79 8.76
C THR A 98 -0.11 15.60 9.82
N ALA A 99 -0.48 16.84 9.53
CA ALA A 99 -1.23 17.71 10.43
C ALA A 99 -2.70 17.94 9.99
N THR A 100 -3.11 17.43 8.82
CA THR A 100 -4.46 17.63 8.32
C THR A 100 -5.46 16.90 9.22
N PRO A 101 -6.50 17.57 9.74
CA PRO A 101 -7.52 16.90 10.54
C PRO A 101 -8.34 15.93 9.68
N ILE A 102 -8.39 14.67 10.11
CA ILE A 102 -9.17 13.62 9.46
C ILE A 102 -10.17 13.04 10.45
N ILE A 103 -11.44 13.06 10.06
CA ILE A 103 -12.54 12.43 10.81
C ILE A 103 -13.20 11.41 9.88
N ILE A 104 -13.36 10.18 10.37
CA ILE A 104 -14.05 9.09 9.67
C ILE A 104 -15.30 8.78 10.47
N THR A 105 -16.48 8.77 9.84
CA THR A 105 -17.74 8.42 10.52
C THR A 105 -18.54 7.45 9.68
N VAL A 106 -19.27 6.56 10.34
CA VAL A 106 -20.22 5.65 9.70
C VAL A 106 -21.65 6.07 10.05
N GLY A 107 -22.44 6.36 9.01
CA GLY A 107 -23.85 6.70 9.12
C GLY A 107 -24.72 5.49 9.48
N ILE A 108 -25.96 5.76 9.90
CA ILE A 108 -26.94 4.74 10.26
C ILE A 108 -27.31 3.80 9.10
N ASP A 109 -27.12 4.26 7.87
CA ASP A 109 -27.32 3.54 6.61
C ASP A 109 -26.05 2.80 6.15
N ASN A 110 -25.06 2.65 7.03
CA ASN A 110 -23.72 2.16 6.71
C ASN A 110 -22.97 3.03 5.69
N SER A 111 -23.36 4.30 5.53
CA SER A 111 -22.59 5.21 4.68
C SER A 111 -21.28 5.61 5.37
N VAL A 112 -20.14 5.45 4.68
CA VAL A 112 -18.84 5.89 5.21
C VAL A 112 -18.57 7.30 4.75
N HIS A 113 -18.38 8.23 5.69
CA HIS A 113 -18.02 9.61 5.43
C HIS A 113 -16.60 9.86 5.93
N VAL A 114 -15.78 10.46 5.08
CA VAL A 114 -14.46 10.98 5.44
C VAL A 114 -14.49 12.49 5.34
N TYR A 115 -14.09 13.16 6.41
CA TYR A 115 -13.93 14.60 6.46
C TYR A 115 -12.45 14.93 6.42
N VAL A 116 -12.02 15.60 5.34
CA VAL A 116 -10.66 16.11 5.19
C VAL A 116 -10.71 17.62 5.40
N ASP A 117 -10.12 18.11 6.48
CA ASP A 117 -10.20 19.53 6.87
C ASP A 117 -11.66 20.06 6.88
N GLY A 118 -12.59 19.23 7.36
CA GLY A 118 -14.01 19.54 7.41
C GLY A 118 -14.78 19.38 6.09
N GLN A 119 -14.13 19.05 4.98
CA GLN A 119 -14.80 18.75 3.71
C GLN A 119 -15.27 17.28 3.66
N PRO A 120 -16.59 17.01 3.61
CA PRO A 120 -17.11 15.65 3.62
C PRO A 120 -17.01 14.98 2.24
N VAL A 121 -16.63 13.71 2.22
CA VAL A 121 -16.71 12.81 1.07
C VAL A 121 -17.35 11.49 1.50
N ILE A 122 -18.33 11.03 0.73
CA ILE A 122 -18.99 9.73 0.95
C ILE A 122 -18.24 8.67 0.14
N LEU A 123 -17.75 7.62 0.80
CA LEU A 123 -16.99 6.53 0.16
C LEU A 123 -17.89 5.40 -0.35
N THR A 124 -19.00 5.16 0.32
CA THR A 124 -19.94 4.07 0.04
C THR A 124 -21.03 4.47 -0.93
N GLY A 125 -21.35 3.60 -1.89
CA GLY A 125 -22.44 3.82 -2.85
C GLY A 125 -22.18 4.95 -3.85
N ALA A 126 -20.96 5.50 -3.87
CA ALA A 126 -20.58 6.56 -4.78
C ALA A 126 -20.30 6.02 -6.19
N ILE A 127 -19.79 4.79 -6.32
CA ILE A 127 -19.33 4.23 -7.59
C ILE A 127 -20.33 3.21 -8.11
N SER A 128 -21.16 3.65 -9.07
CA SER A 128 -22.20 2.80 -9.68
C SER A 128 -21.61 1.55 -10.34
N GLY A 129 -22.14 0.37 -9.99
CA GLY A 129 -21.78 -0.91 -10.61
C GLY A 129 -20.39 -1.47 -10.30
N GLN A 130 -19.52 -0.71 -9.63
CA GLN A 130 -18.14 -1.13 -9.29
C GLN A 130 -17.79 -0.89 -7.81
N GLN A 131 -18.79 -0.56 -6.97
CA GLN A 131 -18.59 -0.27 -5.56
C GLN A 131 -17.82 -1.38 -4.82
N SER A 132 -18.16 -2.65 -5.03
CA SER A 132 -17.47 -3.77 -4.37
C SER A 132 -15.98 -3.87 -4.76
N VAL A 133 -15.64 -3.59 -6.01
CA VAL A 133 -14.26 -3.61 -6.51
C VAL A 133 -13.46 -2.45 -5.93
N TYR A 134 -14.08 -1.27 -5.84
CA TYR A 134 -13.49 -0.11 -5.16
C TYR A 134 -13.20 -0.40 -3.70
N GLU A 135 -14.20 -0.87 -2.95
CA GLU A 135 -14.08 -1.15 -1.52
C GLU A 135 -13.03 -2.22 -1.24
N GLN A 136 -12.99 -3.27 -2.07
CA GLN A 136 -11.96 -4.31 -1.98
C GLN A 136 -10.55 -3.73 -2.19
N ARG A 137 -10.33 -2.89 -3.22
CA ARG A 137 -9.02 -2.27 -3.45
C ARG A 137 -8.58 -1.35 -2.31
N VAL A 138 -9.52 -0.61 -1.71
CA VAL A 138 -9.24 0.24 -0.54
C VAL A 138 -8.81 -0.62 0.64
N VAL A 139 -9.55 -1.69 0.94
CA VAL A 139 -9.21 -2.62 2.04
C VAL A 139 -7.88 -3.30 1.78
N GLU A 140 -7.67 -3.90 0.61
CA GLU A 140 -6.41 -4.58 0.27
C GLU A 140 -5.20 -3.66 0.41
N ARG A 141 -5.28 -2.43 -0.10
CA ARG A 141 -4.17 -1.46 0.03
C ARG A 141 -3.98 -0.97 1.46
N PHE A 142 -5.06 -0.80 2.21
CA PHE A 142 -4.97 -0.42 3.60
C PHE A 142 -4.34 -1.53 4.45
N CYS A 143 -4.70 -2.78 4.19
CA CYS A 143 -4.18 -3.95 4.90
C CYS A 143 -2.72 -4.30 4.53
N ILE A 144 -2.19 -3.72 3.45
CA ILE A 144 -0.73 -3.72 3.21
C ILE A 144 -0.03 -2.82 4.24
N LEU A 145 -0.60 -1.67 4.56
CA LEU A 145 0.01 -0.70 5.46
C LEU A 145 -0.22 -1.02 6.95
N TYR A 146 -1.33 -1.69 7.27
CA TYR A 146 -1.78 -1.95 8.64
C TYR A 146 -2.28 -3.38 8.80
N ILE A 147 -1.93 -4.03 9.92
CA ILE A 147 -2.38 -5.39 10.26
C ILE A 147 -3.90 -5.37 10.46
N CYS A 148 -4.63 -5.85 9.47
CA CYS A 148 -6.09 -5.81 9.47
C CYS A 148 -6.71 -6.92 10.31
N GLU A 149 -5.95 -7.95 10.67
CA GLU A 149 -6.37 -9.05 11.54
C GLU A 149 -6.72 -8.54 12.95
N ASP A 150 -6.00 -7.52 13.43
CA ASP A 150 -6.29 -6.84 14.70
C ASP A 150 -7.48 -5.87 14.60
N LEU A 151 -7.83 -5.43 13.39
CA LEU A 151 -8.90 -4.46 13.10
C LEU A 151 -10.20 -5.12 12.64
N LEU A 152 -10.17 -6.36 12.14
CA LEU A 152 -11.29 -7.04 11.52
C LEU A 152 -11.35 -8.53 11.98
N PRO A 153 -11.68 -8.79 13.25
CA PRO A 153 -11.69 -10.14 13.83
C PRO A 153 -12.68 -11.11 13.16
N GLU A 154 -13.58 -10.63 12.30
CA GLU A 154 -14.60 -11.44 11.63
C GLU A 154 -14.15 -12.01 10.27
N LEU A 155 -12.96 -11.64 9.77
CA LEU A 155 -12.31 -12.25 8.60
C LEU A 155 -11.65 -13.62 8.92
N GLU A 156 -11.57 -14.00 10.20
CA GLU A 156 -10.90 -15.21 10.69
C GLU A 156 -11.43 -16.56 10.13
N TYR A 157 -12.60 -16.59 9.48
CA TYR A 157 -13.22 -17.86 9.06
C TYR A 157 -12.66 -18.45 7.76
N SER A 158 -11.88 -17.71 6.95
CA SER A 158 -11.23 -18.28 5.75
C SER A 158 -9.74 -18.53 5.88
N GLU A 159 -9.05 -17.91 6.84
CA GLU A 159 -7.59 -18.01 6.98
C GLU A 159 -7.12 -19.08 7.96
N ARG A 160 -8.01 -19.64 8.79
CA ARG A 160 -7.65 -20.72 9.74
C ARG A 160 -7.19 -22.02 9.08
N GLU A 161 -7.42 -22.21 7.78
CA GLU A 161 -6.80 -23.31 7.02
C GLU A 161 -5.38 -22.98 6.51
N GLN A 162 -4.95 -21.71 6.56
CA GLN A 162 -3.59 -21.28 6.18
C GLN A 162 -2.68 -21.03 7.41
N SER A 163 -3.24 -20.68 8.57
CA SER A 163 -2.46 -20.39 9.78
C SER A 163 -1.90 -21.64 10.49
N ALA A 164 -2.35 -22.86 10.13
CA ALA A 164 -1.82 -24.10 10.69
C ALA A 164 -0.45 -24.52 10.07
N ALA A 165 0.09 -23.73 9.13
CA ALA A 165 1.37 -24.00 8.48
C ALA A 165 2.44 -22.93 8.71
N LEU A 166 2.34 -22.10 9.77
CA LEU A 166 3.45 -21.22 10.21
C LEU A 166 4.51 -22.03 10.97
N THR A 167 5.01 -23.08 10.31
CA THR A 167 6.26 -23.75 10.65
C THR A 167 7.29 -23.22 9.67
N GLN A 168 8.30 -22.49 10.18
CA GLN A 168 9.54 -22.11 9.48
C GLN A 168 9.41 -21.92 7.97
N THR A 169 8.77 -20.84 7.52
CA THR A 169 8.69 -20.50 6.09
C THR A 169 9.48 -19.23 5.80
N ASP A 170 10.64 -19.42 5.19
CA ASP A 170 11.40 -18.51 4.31
C ASP A 170 11.17 -16.99 4.44
N ALA A 171 11.39 -16.41 5.63
CA ALA A 171 11.37 -14.95 5.88
C ALA A 171 12.45 -14.17 5.09
N THR A 172 13.25 -14.88 4.29
CA THR A 172 14.34 -14.40 3.45
C THR A 172 13.89 -13.94 2.06
N ARG A 173 12.63 -14.19 1.67
CA ARG A 173 12.19 -13.95 0.29
C ARG A 173 11.48 -12.60 0.14
N ALA A 174 12.10 -11.73 -0.64
CA ALA A 174 11.47 -10.51 -1.10
C ALA A 174 10.46 -10.79 -2.23
N TYR A 175 9.28 -10.18 -2.17
CA TYR A 175 8.30 -10.16 -3.25
C TYR A 175 8.09 -8.74 -3.77
N TRP A 176 7.65 -8.63 -5.02
CA TRP A 176 7.56 -7.36 -5.73
C TRP A 176 6.13 -7.03 -6.09
N SER A 177 5.74 -5.78 -5.84
CA SER A 177 4.50 -5.18 -6.32
C SER A 177 4.81 -3.99 -7.21
N PHE A 178 3.95 -3.76 -8.20
CA PHE A 178 4.07 -2.66 -9.15
C PHE A 178 2.75 -1.91 -9.17
N SER A 179 2.77 -0.65 -8.72
CA SER A 179 1.61 0.23 -8.86
C SER A 179 1.99 1.44 -9.71
N GLN A 180 1.00 1.95 -10.44
CA GLN A 180 1.18 3.10 -11.32
C GLN A 180 1.43 4.42 -10.58
N TYR A 181 1.18 4.48 -9.26
CA TYR A 181 1.32 5.70 -8.43
C TYR A 181 2.42 5.63 -7.38
N ALA A 182 2.70 4.45 -6.80
CA ALA A 182 3.72 4.29 -5.75
C ALA A 182 5.08 3.82 -6.30
N GLY A 183 5.19 3.57 -7.60
CA GLY A 183 6.38 2.96 -8.20
C GLY A 183 6.52 1.48 -7.83
N PRO A 184 7.66 0.86 -8.13
CA PRO A 184 7.90 -0.53 -7.74
C PRO A 184 8.20 -0.62 -6.25
N VAL A 185 7.65 -1.65 -5.60
CA VAL A 185 7.79 -1.90 -4.16
C VAL A 185 8.33 -3.32 -3.96
N CYS A 186 9.34 -3.44 -3.11
CA CYS A 186 9.90 -4.70 -2.67
C CYS A 186 9.51 -4.94 -1.21
N MET A 187 8.93 -6.09 -0.89
CA MET A 187 8.29 -6.36 0.39
C MET A 187 8.76 -7.70 0.96
N THR A 188 8.73 -7.85 2.28
CA THR A 188 8.99 -9.12 2.98
C THR A 188 7.78 -9.52 3.82
N HIS A 189 7.64 -10.82 4.08
CA HIS A 189 6.53 -11.34 4.90
C HIS A 189 6.58 -10.87 6.37
N ASP A 190 7.73 -10.39 6.84
CA ASP A 190 7.93 -9.86 8.19
C ASP A 190 7.86 -8.32 8.26
N GLY A 191 7.19 -7.70 7.29
CA GLY A 191 6.74 -6.30 7.38
C GLY A 191 7.76 -5.26 6.91
N LEU A 192 8.81 -5.64 6.17
CA LEU A 192 9.75 -4.69 5.60
C LEU A 192 9.36 -4.33 4.17
N GLU A 193 9.22 -3.04 3.89
CA GLU A 193 8.89 -2.54 2.56
C GLU A 193 9.90 -1.51 2.07
N PHE A 194 10.33 -1.66 0.81
CA PHE A 194 11.24 -0.75 0.12
C PHE A 194 10.53 -0.18 -1.10
N GLN A 195 10.21 1.11 -1.04
CA GLN A 195 9.55 1.81 -2.12
C GLN A 195 10.57 2.54 -3.00
N PHE A 196 10.48 2.31 -4.31
CA PHE A 196 11.31 2.96 -5.32
C PHE A 196 10.47 4.00 -6.08
N GLN A 197 11.06 5.16 -6.39
CA GLN A 197 10.34 6.23 -7.06
C GLN A 197 9.97 5.91 -8.51
N GLN A 198 10.84 5.20 -9.23
CA GLN A 198 10.71 4.96 -10.67
C GLN A 198 10.90 3.47 -11.00
N ALA A 199 10.29 3.04 -12.11
CA ALA A 199 10.44 1.69 -12.66
C ALA A 199 11.59 1.54 -13.67
N THR A 200 12.52 2.48 -13.74
CA THR A 200 13.79 2.32 -14.46
C THR A 200 14.69 1.31 -13.74
N ASP A 201 15.57 0.63 -14.47
CA ASP A 201 16.60 -0.27 -13.91
C ASP A 201 16.06 -1.33 -12.93
N LEU A 202 14.86 -1.89 -13.21
CA LEU A 202 14.19 -2.86 -12.33
C LEU A 202 15.03 -4.09 -12.01
N GLY A 203 15.88 -4.53 -12.94
CA GLY A 203 16.79 -5.66 -12.71
C GLY A 203 17.75 -5.36 -11.55
N GLU A 204 18.40 -4.20 -11.60
CA GLU A 204 19.34 -3.75 -10.57
C GLU A 204 18.63 -3.48 -9.24
N LYS A 205 17.42 -2.90 -9.27
CA LYS A 205 16.59 -2.70 -8.07
C LYS A 205 16.17 -4.02 -7.43
N ARG A 206 15.80 -5.02 -8.23
CA ARG A 206 15.49 -6.38 -7.78
C ARG A 206 16.65 -7.05 -7.10
N GLU A 207 17.82 -6.98 -7.74
CA GLU A 207 19.04 -7.54 -7.19
C GLU A 207 19.45 -6.84 -5.89
N ALA A 208 19.48 -5.51 -5.86
CA ALA A 208 19.83 -4.75 -4.67
C ALA A 208 18.89 -5.03 -3.49
N CYS A 209 17.56 -5.04 -3.72
CA CYS A 209 16.62 -5.35 -2.65
C CYS A 209 16.81 -6.78 -2.12
N THR A 210 16.99 -7.75 -3.02
CA THR A 210 17.21 -9.15 -2.64
C THR A 210 18.45 -9.29 -1.75
N ARG A 211 19.55 -8.63 -2.13
CA ARG A 211 20.80 -8.63 -1.34
C ARG A 211 20.61 -7.96 0.02
N VAL A 212 19.98 -6.79 0.06
CA VAL A 212 19.70 -6.07 1.31
C VAL A 212 18.83 -6.90 2.26
N VAL A 213 17.74 -7.50 1.77
CA VAL A 213 16.85 -8.33 2.58
C VAL A 213 17.60 -9.54 3.14
N ALA A 214 18.43 -10.19 2.32
CA ALA A 214 19.26 -11.30 2.77
C ALA A 214 20.23 -10.88 3.89
N GLU A 215 20.96 -9.77 3.70
CA GLU A 215 21.88 -9.23 4.70
C GLU A 215 21.18 -8.81 5.99
N LEU A 216 19.99 -8.21 5.90
CA LEU A 216 19.20 -7.85 7.08
C LEU A 216 18.71 -9.07 7.85
N SER A 217 18.28 -10.10 7.15
CA SER A 217 17.89 -11.38 7.76
C SER A 217 19.08 -12.03 8.47
N GLU A 218 20.25 -12.05 7.82
CA GLU A 218 21.48 -12.60 8.39
C GLU A 218 21.92 -11.83 9.64
N LEU A 219 21.88 -10.50 9.60
CA LEU A 219 22.15 -9.64 10.75
C LEU A 219 21.15 -9.88 11.89
N ALA A 220 19.85 -9.96 11.60
CA ALA A 220 18.82 -10.21 12.60
C ALA A 220 19.03 -11.56 13.30
N MET A 221 19.30 -12.63 12.53
CA MET A 221 19.59 -13.95 13.07
C MET A 221 20.84 -13.95 13.93
N ALA A 222 21.91 -13.29 13.51
CA ALA A 222 23.14 -13.20 14.29
C ALA A 222 22.93 -12.45 15.60
N ILE A 223 22.25 -11.30 15.57
CA ILE A 223 21.92 -10.54 16.77
C ILE A 223 21.06 -11.37 17.73
N ALA A 224 20.05 -12.09 17.22
CA ALA A 224 19.19 -12.93 18.03
C ALA A 224 19.98 -14.06 18.73
N ARG A 225 20.92 -14.70 18.03
CA ARG A 225 21.82 -15.71 18.64
C ARG A 225 22.66 -15.13 19.76
N GLU A 226 23.24 -13.95 19.57
CA GLU A 226 24.02 -13.29 20.62
C GLU A 226 23.15 -12.89 21.82
N GLN A 227 21.91 -12.44 21.59
CA GLN A 227 20.98 -12.13 22.68
C GLN A 227 20.58 -13.37 23.49
N GLN A 228 20.42 -14.52 22.84
CA GLN A 228 20.17 -15.80 23.53
C GLN A 228 21.33 -16.19 24.45
N GLN A 229 22.54 -15.73 24.17
CA GLN A 229 23.72 -15.91 25.03
C GLN A 229 23.83 -14.85 26.15
N GLY A 230 22.81 -14.01 26.32
CA GLY A 230 22.72 -12.98 27.37
C GLY A 230 23.30 -11.62 26.98
N MET A 231 23.69 -11.43 25.71
CA MET A 231 24.23 -10.17 25.21
C MET A 231 23.14 -9.09 25.10
N ARG A 232 23.49 -7.85 25.46
CA ARG A 232 22.62 -6.67 25.25
C ARG A 232 23.16 -5.80 24.13
N VAL A 233 22.37 -5.66 23.07
CA VAL A 233 22.67 -4.82 21.92
C VAL A 233 22.47 -3.35 22.29
N ASP A 234 23.44 -2.51 21.99
CA ASP A 234 23.26 -1.06 21.95
C ASP A 234 22.86 -0.64 20.52
N TRP A 235 21.56 -0.49 20.31
CA TRP A 235 20.97 -0.13 19.01
C TRP A 235 21.42 1.23 18.49
N ASN A 236 21.91 2.13 19.35
CA ASN A 236 22.42 3.43 18.92
C ASN A 236 23.84 3.32 18.35
N VAL A 237 24.62 2.38 18.90
CA VAL A 237 26.00 2.10 18.50
C VAL A 237 26.07 1.10 17.34
N LEU A 238 25.00 0.33 17.08
CA LEU A 238 24.91 -0.65 16.00
C LEU A 238 25.40 -0.11 14.65
N LYS A 239 26.51 -0.63 14.14
CA LYS A 239 27.05 -0.23 12.84
C LYS A 239 27.78 -1.38 12.16
N VAL A 240 27.68 -1.40 10.84
CA VAL A 240 28.48 -2.28 9.98
C VAL A 240 29.63 -1.43 9.43
N LEU A 241 30.86 -1.89 9.60
CA LEU A 241 32.06 -1.22 9.10
C LEU A 241 32.44 -1.81 7.73
N PRO A 242 32.88 -0.97 6.77
CA PRO A 242 33.40 -1.46 5.51
C PRO A 242 34.66 -2.33 5.74
N ALA A 243 34.82 -3.33 4.89
CA ALA A 243 35.98 -4.22 4.82
C ALA A 243 36.51 -4.27 3.38
N ALA A 244 37.64 -4.92 3.15
CA ALA A 244 38.09 -5.17 1.78
C ALA A 244 37.08 -6.04 1.02
N ALA A 245 37.15 -6.03 -0.31
CA ALA A 245 36.33 -6.91 -1.13
C ALA A 245 36.52 -8.37 -0.70
N ASP A 246 35.42 -9.11 -0.57
CA ASP A 246 35.35 -10.51 -0.12
C ASP A 246 35.74 -10.78 1.35
N GLU A 247 36.01 -9.75 2.16
CA GLU A 247 36.20 -9.91 3.61
C GLU A 247 34.87 -9.69 4.37
N PRO A 248 34.60 -10.48 5.43
CA PRO A 248 33.42 -10.27 6.25
C PRO A 248 33.52 -8.92 6.99
N GLN A 249 32.43 -8.18 6.95
CA GLN A 249 32.31 -6.87 7.57
C GLN A 249 32.21 -7.00 9.08
N ARG A 250 32.87 -6.07 9.79
CA ARG A 250 32.79 -5.99 11.25
C ARG A 250 31.50 -5.28 11.64
N VAL A 251 30.67 -5.96 12.42
CA VAL A 251 29.43 -5.40 12.98
C VAL A 251 29.65 -5.12 14.46
N ILE A 252 29.56 -3.85 14.83
CA ILE A 252 29.68 -3.42 16.22
C ILE A 252 28.28 -3.46 16.82
N LEU A 253 28.06 -4.35 17.79
CA LEU A 253 26.77 -4.53 18.48
C LEU A 253 26.68 -3.73 19.78
N ALA A 254 27.83 -3.50 20.43
CA ALA A 254 28.00 -2.66 21.61
C ALA A 254 29.47 -2.20 21.72
N THR A 255 29.81 -1.34 22.68
CA THR A 255 31.16 -0.73 22.83
C THR A 255 32.33 -1.73 22.82
N ARG A 256 32.12 -2.99 23.23
CA ARG A 256 33.14 -4.06 23.26
C ARG A 256 32.69 -5.35 22.59
N ILE A 257 31.58 -5.33 21.85
CA ILE A 257 30.99 -6.52 21.26
C ILE A 257 30.93 -6.30 19.76
N GLU A 258 31.66 -7.15 19.05
CA GLU A 258 31.68 -7.17 17.61
C GLU A 258 31.55 -8.59 17.09
N ILE A 259 30.90 -8.71 15.94
CA ILE A 259 30.79 -9.95 15.17
C ILE A 259 31.24 -9.68 13.73
N GLN A 260 31.56 -10.74 12.99
CA GLN A 260 31.89 -10.65 11.57
C GLN A 260 30.78 -11.29 10.75
N LEU A 261 30.26 -10.57 9.76
CA LEU A 261 29.19 -11.03 8.87
C LEU A 261 29.44 -10.51 7.44
N PRO A 262 29.08 -11.27 6.41
CA PRO A 262 29.16 -10.82 5.02
C PRO A 262 27.99 -9.86 4.71
N LEU A 263 28.15 -8.58 5.08
CA LEU A 263 27.15 -7.53 4.92
C LEU A 263 27.65 -6.35 4.06
N PRO A 264 28.09 -6.58 2.81
CA PRO A 264 28.63 -5.53 1.96
C PRO A 264 27.61 -4.42 1.66
N MET A 265 26.35 -4.75 1.35
CA MET A 265 25.32 -3.74 1.05
C MET A 265 25.04 -2.84 2.26
N LEU A 266 24.95 -3.41 3.46
CA LEU A 266 24.70 -2.63 4.68
C LEU A 266 25.92 -1.80 5.10
N ALA A 267 27.14 -2.25 4.78
CA ALA A 267 28.37 -1.50 5.05
C ALA A 267 28.53 -0.29 4.14
N GLU A 268 28.21 -0.45 2.85
CA GLU A 268 28.25 0.62 1.85
C GLU A 268 27.12 1.64 2.05
N ASN A 269 26.01 1.20 2.65
CA ASN A 269 24.81 2.01 2.84
C ASN A 269 24.46 2.21 4.33
N PRO A 270 25.30 2.93 5.12
CA PRO A 270 25.06 3.11 6.55
C PRO A 270 23.79 3.91 6.87
N GLY A 271 23.29 4.70 5.91
CA GLY A 271 22.00 5.39 6.01
C GLY A 271 20.83 4.42 6.05
N LEU A 272 20.86 3.37 5.22
CA LEU A 272 19.85 2.32 5.18
C LEU A 272 19.76 1.58 6.51
N LEU A 273 20.92 1.17 7.05
CA LEU A 273 21.00 0.50 8.35
C LEU A 273 20.35 1.34 9.45
N LYS A 274 20.57 2.64 9.47
CA LYS A 274 19.94 3.54 10.47
C LYS A 274 18.42 3.52 10.36
N MET A 275 17.87 3.53 9.14
CA MET A 275 16.43 3.52 8.89
C MET A 275 15.76 2.22 9.36
N VAL A 276 16.42 1.07 9.14
CA VAL A 276 15.84 -0.25 9.44
C VAL A 276 16.11 -0.75 10.86
N ARG A 277 16.85 -0.01 11.69
CA ARG A 277 17.10 -0.34 13.11
C ARG A 277 15.84 -0.64 13.93
N PRO A 278 14.74 0.14 13.83
CA PRO A 278 13.52 -0.14 14.59
C PRO A 278 12.94 -1.52 14.23
N TRP A 279 12.89 -1.83 12.93
CA TRP A 279 12.45 -3.12 12.43
C TRP A 279 13.38 -4.25 12.90
N LEU A 280 14.71 -4.10 12.78
CA LEU A 280 15.68 -5.08 13.27
C LEU A 280 15.50 -5.39 14.76
N LYS A 281 15.24 -4.35 15.56
CA LYS A 281 15.01 -4.50 17.01
C LYS A 281 13.75 -5.30 17.32
N ALA A 282 12.64 -5.03 16.63
CA ALA A 282 11.40 -5.77 16.80
C ALA A 282 11.56 -7.22 16.31
N ARG A 283 12.18 -7.40 15.14
CA ARG A 283 12.42 -8.71 14.54
C ARG A 283 13.22 -9.66 15.43
N VAL A 284 14.30 -9.15 16.02
CA VAL A 284 15.15 -9.89 16.96
C VAL A 284 14.37 -10.35 18.21
N ARG A 285 13.34 -9.60 18.61
CA ARG A 285 12.47 -9.93 19.75
C ARG A 285 11.32 -10.87 19.38
N GLY A 286 11.14 -11.19 18.10
CA GLY A 286 9.97 -11.91 17.61
C GLY A 286 8.69 -11.06 17.63
N GLU A 287 8.82 -9.73 17.68
CA GLU A 287 7.70 -8.79 17.61
C GLU A 287 7.37 -8.49 16.14
N ALA A 288 6.08 -8.38 15.81
CA ALA A 288 5.64 -7.88 14.52
C ALA A 288 5.93 -6.37 14.41
N TYR A 289 6.43 -5.93 13.26
CA TYR A 289 6.74 -4.52 13.02
C TYR A 289 6.72 -4.22 11.52
N SER A 290 5.82 -3.34 11.10
CA SER A 290 5.79 -2.85 9.71
C SER A 290 6.68 -1.61 9.57
N LEU A 291 7.53 -1.59 8.54
CA LEU A 291 8.41 -0.47 8.21
C LEU A 291 8.46 -0.24 6.70
N VAL A 292 8.05 0.95 6.30
CA VAL A 292 8.18 1.44 4.92
C VAL A 292 9.42 2.33 4.79
N VAL A 293 10.34 1.94 3.91
CA VAL A 293 11.54 2.69 3.54
C VAL A 293 11.31 3.37 2.19
N LEU A 294 11.06 4.67 2.23
CA LEU A 294 10.89 5.50 1.04
C LEU A 294 12.22 5.77 0.35
N ASN A 295 12.19 5.97 -0.97
CA ASN A 295 13.37 6.31 -1.79
C ASN A 295 14.48 5.26 -1.67
N ALA A 296 14.09 3.98 -1.63
CA ALA A 296 14.98 2.86 -1.39
C ALA A 296 16.15 2.81 -2.39
N GLY A 297 15.92 3.17 -3.65
CA GLY A 297 16.97 3.23 -4.67
C GLY A 297 18.17 4.08 -4.24
N ARG A 298 17.93 5.32 -3.79
CA ARG A 298 18.98 6.21 -3.29
C ARG A 298 19.70 5.65 -2.06
N LEU A 299 18.96 5.02 -1.15
CA LEU A 299 19.52 4.42 0.06
C LEU A 299 20.30 3.13 -0.19
N MET A 300 20.14 2.51 -1.37
CA MET A 300 20.86 1.31 -1.80
C MET A 300 21.97 1.63 -2.82
N GLY A 301 22.30 2.91 -3.02
CA GLY A 301 23.34 3.33 -3.98
C GLY A 301 22.91 3.28 -5.45
N LEU A 302 21.63 3.05 -5.73
CA LEU A 302 21.05 3.10 -7.07
C LEU A 302 20.64 4.56 -7.36
N GLY A 303 21.51 5.32 -8.01
CA GLY A 303 21.20 6.70 -8.39
C GLY A 303 20.07 6.78 -9.41
N ASP A 304 19.19 7.78 -9.30
CA ASP A 304 18.16 8.06 -10.30
C ASP A 304 18.84 8.52 -11.61
N ARG A 305 19.14 7.59 -12.50
CA ARG A 305 19.51 7.92 -13.87
C ARG A 305 18.24 8.30 -14.63
N PRO A 306 18.15 9.51 -15.20
CA PRO A 306 17.06 9.83 -16.11
C PRO A 306 17.13 8.88 -17.32
N ASP A 307 15.96 8.38 -17.69
CA ASP A 307 15.74 7.48 -18.82
C ASP A 307 16.42 8.01 -20.08
N SER A 308 17.51 7.35 -20.49
CA SER A 308 18.29 7.73 -21.68
C SER A 308 17.67 7.21 -22.98
N SER A 309 16.45 6.65 -22.93
CA SER A 309 15.76 6.16 -24.13
C SER A 309 14.91 7.21 -24.86
N ALA A 310 14.88 8.46 -24.37
CA ALA A 310 14.31 9.59 -25.10
C ALA A 310 15.40 10.53 -25.66
N VAL A 311 15.34 10.74 -26.98
CA VAL A 311 16.02 11.81 -27.75
C VAL A 311 17.45 11.51 -28.23
N ILE A 312 17.56 10.80 -29.37
CA ILE A 312 18.20 11.37 -30.58
C ILE A 312 17.36 10.94 -31.80
N GLN A 313 16.26 11.64 -32.06
CA GLN A 313 15.68 11.67 -33.41
C GLN A 313 16.26 12.92 -34.09
N ARG A 314 17.32 12.70 -34.89
CA ARG A 314 17.88 13.74 -35.76
C ARG A 314 16.81 14.13 -36.78
N TYR A 315 16.23 15.31 -36.64
CA TYR A 315 15.54 15.95 -37.76
C TYR A 315 16.59 16.55 -38.71
N PRO A 316 16.47 16.36 -40.04
CA PRO A 316 17.34 17.02 -40.99
C PRO A 316 17.03 18.52 -41.05
N ALA A 317 18.08 19.32 -41.19
CA ALA A 317 18.00 20.76 -41.32
C ALA A 317 17.18 21.15 -42.56
N PHE A 318 16.10 21.89 -42.36
CA PHE A 318 15.46 22.65 -43.43
C PHE A 318 16.28 23.91 -43.67
N ASN A 319 17.00 23.90 -44.80
CA ASN A 319 17.70 25.06 -45.34
C ASN A 319 16.65 26.06 -45.85
N ASN A 320 16.66 27.29 -45.35
CA ASN A 320 15.81 28.36 -45.85
C ASN A 320 16.69 29.45 -46.46
N ASP A 321 17.18 29.18 -47.66
CA ASP A 321 17.72 30.20 -48.57
C ASP A 321 16.57 30.70 -49.45
N ARG A 322 16.07 31.90 -49.16
CA ARG A 322 15.44 32.80 -50.14
C ARG A 322 15.57 34.26 -49.66
N GLU A 323 16.57 34.94 -50.22
CA GLU A 323 16.38 36.27 -50.81
C GLU A 323 15.79 36.12 -52.22
#